data_AF-A0A7S2M898-F1
#
_entry.id   AF-A0A7S2M898-F1
#
_cell.length_a   1.000
_cell.length_b   1.000
_cell.length_c   1.000
_cell.angle_alpha   90.00
_cell.angle_beta   90.00
_cell.angle_gamma   90.00
#
_symmetry.space_group_name_H-M   'P 1'
#
loop_
_entity.id
_entity.type
_entity.pdbx_description
1 polymer ?
#
loop_
_entity_poly.entity_id
_entity_poly.type
_entity_poly.pdbx_seq_one_letter_code
_entity_poly.pdbx_strand_id
1 'polypeptide(L)'
;CFFSNGLSSMASAKNSEWAVCRVPDVDELGNVVLHVGFVRLLQPPTIATVIYVRPPVVTGLWPSLGFSDTAEVLSLSGEGFVPGFSYSIHAGVLKDLPCVARSDQLLQCPTPEVLSQGVAPKVGDVATSAVL
;
A
#
# COMPACT_ATOMS: atom_id res chain seq x y z
N CYS A 1 -15.23 -14.22 -9.25
CA CYS A 1 -14.51 -12.99 -9.62
C CYS A 1 -13.83 -13.24 -10.94
N PHE A 2 -14.24 -12.51 -11.97
CA PHE A 2 -13.63 -12.58 -13.29
C PHE A 2 -12.81 -11.32 -13.51
N PHE A 3 -11.56 -11.47 -13.91
CA PHE A 3 -10.64 -10.37 -14.15
C PHE A 3 -10.47 -10.19 -15.67
N SER A 4 -10.42 -8.93 -16.12
CA SER A 4 -10.33 -8.59 -17.55
C SER A 4 -9.06 -9.09 -18.25
N ASN A 5 -8.03 -9.47 -17.50
CA ASN A 5 -6.85 -10.16 -18.00
C ASN A 5 -7.08 -11.66 -18.28
N GLY A 6 -8.33 -12.13 -18.22
CA GLY A 6 -8.70 -13.52 -18.49
C GLY A 6 -8.58 -14.48 -17.29
N LEU A 7 -8.08 -14.00 -16.15
CA LEU A 7 -7.99 -14.80 -14.93
C LEU A 7 -9.34 -14.83 -14.19
N SER A 8 -9.58 -15.88 -13.42
CA SER A 8 -10.76 -15.95 -12.57
C SER A 8 -10.49 -16.72 -11.29
N SER A 9 -11.17 -16.31 -10.22
CA SER A 9 -11.19 -17.03 -8.95
C SER A 9 -12.63 -17.25 -8.51
N MET A 10 -12.88 -18.43 -7.93
CA MET A 10 -14.13 -18.68 -7.22
C MET A 10 -14.27 -17.69 -6.06
N ALA A 11 -15.47 -17.14 -5.90
CA ALA A 11 -15.80 -16.21 -4.82
C ALA A 11 -16.64 -16.93 -3.77
N SER A 12 -16.41 -16.63 -2.49
CA SER A 12 -17.23 -17.04 -1.38
C SER A 12 -17.98 -15.84 -0.86
N ALA A 13 -19.32 -15.87 -0.92
CA ALA A 13 -20.14 -14.92 -0.19
C ALA A 13 -19.92 -15.14 1.32
N LYS A 14 -19.66 -14.06 2.05
CA LYS A 14 -19.55 -14.05 3.52
C LYS A 14 -20.87 -13.66 4.16
N ASN A 15 -21.57 -12.70 3.58
CA ASN A 15 -22.92 -12.29 3.94
C ASN A 15 -23.58 -11.62 2.71
N SER A 16 -24.69 -10.92 2.90
CA SER A 16 -25.42 -10.22 1.83
C SER A 16 -24.69 -9.01 1.25
N GLU A 17 -23.62 -8.54 1.90
CA GLU A 17 -22.87 -7.34 1.51
C GLU A 17 -21.42 -7.63 1.10
N TRP A 18 -20.86 -8.72 1.62
CA TRP A 18 -19.45 -9.06 1.48
C TRP A 18 -19.27 -10.39 0.77
N ALA A 19 -18.44 -10.37 -0.27
CA ALA A 19 -17.90 -11.55 -0.92
C ALA A 19 -16.38 -11.45 -0.97
N VAL A 20 -15.71 -12.59 -0.85
CA VAL A 20 -14.25 -12.68 -0.87
C VAL A 20 -13.83 -13.61 -1.99
N CYS A 21 -12.83 -13.20 -2.75
CA CYS A 21 -12.15 -14.05 -3.72
C CYS A 21 -10.65 -13.81 -3.62
N ARG A 22 -9.85 -14.80 -4.03
CA ARG A 22 -8.40 -14.60 -4.12
C ARG A 22 -8.09 -13.79 -5.36
N VAL A 23 -7.24 -12.79 -5.18
CA VAL A 23 -6.61 -12.08 -6.29
C VAL A 23 -5.53 -13.02 -6.86
N PRO A 24 -5.55 -13.33 -8.16
CA PRO A 24 -4.54 -14.20 -8.76
C PRO A 24 -3.19 -13.48 -8.83
N ASP A 25 -2.11 -14.27 -8.81
CA ASP A 25 -0.77 -13.76 -9.08
C ASP A 25 -0.67 -13.33 -10.55
N VAL A 26 -0.16 -12.13 -10.78
CA VAL A 26 0.02 -11.56 -12.12
C VAL A 26 1.40 -10.94 -12.25
N ASP A 27 2.00 -11.09 -13.43
CA ASP A 27 3.27 -10.45 -13.76
C ASP A 27 3.06 -9.04 -14.36
N GLU A 28 1.87 -8.76 -14.89
CA GLU A 28 1.52 -7.49 -15.51
C GLU A 28 0.94 -6.52 -14.49
N LEU A 29 1.49 -5.30 -14.45
CA LEU A 29 1.03 -4.22 -13.58
C LEU A 29 -0.06 -3.38 -14.25
N GLY A 30 -0.86 -2.71 -13.43
CA GLY A 30 -1.83 -1.72 -13.88
C GLY A 30 -3.28 -2.04 -13.52
N ASN A 31 -4.19 -1.35 -14.19
CA ASN A 31 -5.62 -1.42 -13.91
C ASN A 31 -6.25 -2.66 -14.54
N VAL A 32 -6.86 -3.50 -13.71
CA VAL A 32 -7.61 -4.67 -14.12
C VAL A 32 -9.06 -4.50 -13.68
N VAL A 33 -9.95 -4.55 -14.66
CA VAL A 33 -11.39 -4.55 -14.42
C VAL A 33 -11.80 -5.89 -13.83
N LEU A 34 -12.46 -5.84 -12.68
CA LEU A 34 -13.05 -6.97 -11.97
C LEU A 34 -14.56 -6.99 -12.23
N HIS A 35 -15.02 -8.10 -12.81
CA HIS A 35 -16.43 -8.42 -12.98
C HIS A 35 -16.88 -9.38 -11.87
N VAL A 36 -17.83 -8.92 -11.07
CA VAL A 36 -18.47 -9.70 -10.00
C VAL A 36 -19.90 -9.99 -10.42
N GLY A 37 -20.22 -11.28 -10.57
CA GLY A 37 -21.56 -11.71 -10.96
C GLY A 37 -21.81 -13.16 -10.57
N PHE A 38 -23.09 -13.50 -10.46
CA PHE A 38 -23.51 -14.88 -10.26
C PHE A 38 -23.63 -15.56 -11.61
N VAL A 39 -22.88 -16.65 -11.79
CA VAL A 39 -22.85 -17.43 -13.05
C VAL A 39 -24.26 -17.93 -13.47
N ARG A 40 -25.23 -17.95 -12.55
CA ARG A 40 -26.59 -18.46 -12.78
C ARG A 40 -27.69 -17.40 -12.86
N LEU A 41 -27.36 -16.11 -12.82
CA LEU A 41 -28.36 -15.04 -12.91
C LEU A 41 -28.14 -14.18 -14.17
N LEU A 42 -29.22 -13.80 -14.84
CA LEU A 42 -29.24 -12.92 -16.03
C LEU A 42 -29.01 -11.44 -15.67
N GLN A 43 -28.33 -11.15 -14.57
CA GLN A 43 -28.05 -9.78 -14.15
C GLN A 43 -26.71 -9.31 -14.72
N PRO A 44 -26.58 -8.03 -15.11
CA PRO A 44 -25.30 -7.48 -15.53
C PRO A 44 -24.31 -7.59 -14.36
N PRO A 45 -23.06 -8.02 -14.60
CA PRO A 45 -22.07 -8.08 -13.55
C PRO A 45 -21.75 -6.68 -13.04
N THR A 46 -21.55 -6.56 -11.73
CA THR A 46 -20.99 -5.35 -11.13
C THR A 46 -19.52 -5.25 -11.54
N ILE A 47 -19.09 -4.04 -11.86
CA ILE A 47 -17.73 -3.76 -12.32
C ILE A 47 -17.00 -2.97 -11.22
N ALA A 48 -15.80 -3.42 -10.88
CA ALA A 48 -14.85 -2.71 -10.04
C ALA A 48 -13.48 -2.68 -10.70
N THR A 49 -12.56 -1.86 -10.21
CA THR A 49 -11.17 -1.80 -10.71
C THR A 49 -10.22 -2.22 -9.62
N VAL A 50 -9.31 -3.14 -9.94
CA VAL A 50 -8.20 -3.57 -9.11
C VAL A 50 -6.91 -3.07 -9.75
N ILE A 51 -5.97 -2.56 -8.96
CA ILE A 51 -4.67 -2.10 -9.47
C ILE A 51 -3.60 -3.06 -8.99
N TYR A 52 -2.90 -3.70 -9.94
CA TYR A 52 -1.73 -4.50 -9.64
C TYR A 52 -0.49 -3.62 -9.62
N VAL A 53 0.20 -3.63 -8.48
CA VAL A 53 1.38 -2.80 -8.21
C VAL A 53 2.51 -3.69 -7.72
N ARG A 54 3.76 -3.31 -8.02
CA ARG A 54 4.91 -3.98 -7.42
C ARG A 54 4.99 -3.61 -5.93
N PRO A 55 5.38 -4.54 -5.05
CA PRO A 55 5.73 -4.19 -3.69
C PRO A 55 6.76 -3.06 -3.68
N PRO A 56 6.58 -2.02 -2.84
CA PRO A 56 7.55 -0.94 -2.78
C PRO A 56 8.87 -1.43 -2.21
N VAL A 57 9.98 -0.95 -2.76
CA VAL A 57 11.34 -1.24 -2.29
C VAL A 57 11.99 0.06 -1.86
N VAL A 58 12.39 0.15 -0.60
CA VAL A 58 13.16 1.30 -0.09
C VAL A 58 14.64 1.04 -0.30
N THR A 59 15.32 1.97 -0.98
CA THR A 59 16.77 1.90 -1.25
C THR A 59 17.57 2.94 -0.48
N GLY A 60 16.93 4.00 0.02
CA GLY A 60 17.61 5.07 0.74
C GLY A 60 16.70 5.80 1.71
N LEU A 61 17.33 6.46 2.70
CA LEU A 61 16.69 7.24 3.74
C LEU A 61 17.52 8.50 4.00
N TRP A 62 16.85 9.65 4.04
CA TRP A 62 17.45 10.94 4.38
C TRP A 62 16.48 11.76 5.26
N PRO A 63 16.93 12.44 6.32
CA PRO A 63 18.29 12.37 6.84
C PRO A 63 18.48 11.05 7.60
N SER A 64 19.69 10.48 7.56
CA SER A 64 20.01 9.24 8.29
C SER A 64 20.21 9.46 9.79
N LEU A 65 20.24 10.72 10.21
CA LEU A 65 20.41 11.20 11.57
C LEU A 65 19.53 12.44 11.71
N GLY A 66 18.79 12.54 12.81
CA GLY A 66 17.97 13.70 13.13
C GLY A 66 18.13 14.08 14.59
N PHE A 67 17.82 15.33 14.91
CA PHE A 67 17.85 15.81 16.29
C PHE A 67 16.53 15.50 17.00
N SER A 68 16.61 15.23 18.29
CA SER A 68 15.47 14.83 19.12
C SER A 68 14.39 15.88 19.25
N ASP A 69 14.76 17.13 19.06
CA ASP A 69 13.99 18.32 19.43
C ASP A 69 13.52 19.09 18.18
N THR A 70 13.67 18.50 17.00
CA THR A 70 13.30 19.11 15.72
C THR A 70 12.36 18.22 14.94
N ALA A 71 11.23 18.78 14.50
CA ALA A 71 10.42 18.16 13.46
C ALA A 71 11.21 18.15 12.14
N GLU A 72 11.68 16.97 11.74
CA GLU A 72 12.32 16.77 10.44
C GLU A 72 11.43 15.91 9.54
N VAL A 73 11.50 16.16 8.22
CA VAL A 73 10.82 15.34 7.22
C VAL A 73 11.79 14.26 6.74
N LEU A 74 11.47 13.01 7.03
CA LEU A 74 12.17 11.86 6.48
C LEU A 74 11.75 11.66 5.03
N SER A 75 12.73 11.58 4.16
CA SER A 75 12.64 11.29 2.74
C SER A 75 13.19 9.89 2.48
N LEU A 76 12.33 9.00 2.03
CA LEU A 76 12.66 7.65 1.63
C LEU A 76 12.72 7.58 0.11
N SER A 77 13.86 7.15 -0.42
CA SER A 77 14.02 6.87 -1.85
C SER A 77 13.86 5.39 -2.12
N GLY A 78 13.34 5.05 -3.30
CA GLY A 78 13.02 3.68 -3.64
C GLY A 78 12.34 3.53 -4.98
N GLU A 79 11.63 2.42 -5.14
CA GLU A 79 10.83 2.12 -6.32
C GLU A 79 9.48 1.52 -5.92
N GLY A 80 8.46 1.68 -6.76
CA GLY A 80 7.15 1.04 -6.55
C GLY A 80 6.24 1.77 -5.56
N PHE A 81 6.54 3.03 -5.22
CA PHE A 81 5.59 3.86 -4.48
C PHE A 81 4.43 4.27 -5.39
N VAL A 82 3.25 4.43 -4.81
CA VAL A 82 2.00 4.73 -5.53
C VAL A 82 1.36 5.92 -4.85
N PRO A 83 1.33 7.09 -5.50
CA PRO A 83 0.65 8.26 -4.96
C PRO A 83 -0.81 7.96 -4.60
N GLY A 84 -1.23 8.40 -3.42
CA GLY A 84 -2.57 8.15 -2.88
C GLY A 84 -2.71 6.86 -2.07
N PHE A 85 -1.69 5.99 -2.03
CA PHE A 85 -1.67 4.86 -1.10
C PHE A 85 -1.20 5.30 0.28
N SER A 86 -1.71 4.62 1.32
CA SER A 86 -1.30 4.84 2.70
C SER A 86 -0.03 4.03 3.00
N TYR A 87 0.99 4.73 3.44
CA TYR A 87 2.26 4.14 3.87
C TYR A 87 2.49 4.45 5.34
N SER A 88 3.03 3.49 6.08
CA SER A 88 3.57 3.73 7.41
C SER A 88 4.99 3.20 7.51
N ILE A 89 5.82 3.91 8.28
CA ILE A 89 7.16 3.45 8.62
C ILE A 89 7.25 3.20 10.12
N HIS A 90 7.90 2.10 10.45
CA HIS A 90 8.16 1.74 11.84
C HIS A 90 9.55 2.20 12.24
N ALA A 91 9.63 3.21 13.11
CA ALA A 91 10.88 3.81 13.56
C ALA A 91 11.21 3.36 15.00
N GLY A 92 11.64 2.11 15.15
CA GLY A 92 12.09 1.56 16.43
C GLY A 92 10.98 1.56 17.50
N VAL A 93 11.17 2.31 18.58
CA VAL A 93 10.19 2.39 19.69
C VAL A 93 9.10 3.43 19.47
N LEU A 94 9.15 4.17 18.37
CA LEU A 94 8.16 5.18 18.06
C LEU A 94 6.89 4.55 17.49
N LYS A 95 5.78 5.27 17.67
CA LYS A 95 4.55 5.00 16.94
C LYS A 95 4.82 5.09 15.44
N ASP A 96 4.16 4.22 14.67
CA ASP A 96 4.20 4.24 13.22
C ASP A 96 3.96 5.65 12.66
N LEU A 97 4.87 6.08 11.80
CA LEU A 97 4.82 7.41 11.18
C LEU A 97 4.05 7.31 9.87
N PRO A 98 3.00 8.12 9.67
CA PRO A 98 2.28 8.14 8.41
C PRO A 98 3.16 8.78 7.34
N CYS A 99 3.19 8.20 6.14
CA CYS A 99 3.98 8.70 5.04
C CYS A 99 3.13 8.89 3.79
N VAL A 100 3.58 9.81 2.94
CA VAL A 100 2.93 10.15 1.68
C VAL A 100 3.91 9.93 0.54
N ALA A 101 3.52 9.09 -0.42
CA ALA A 101 4.25 8.97 -1.69
C ALA A 101 4.09 10.28 -2.50
N ARG A 102 5.21 10.92 -2.80
CA ARG A 102 5.29 12.13 -3.64
C ARG A 102 5.49 11.79 -5.11
N SER A 103 6.16 10.67 -5.37
CA SER A 103 6.30 10.05 -6.70
C SER A 103 6.37 8.54 -6.52
N ASP A 104 6.63 7.82 -7.61
CA ASP A 104 6.93 6.39 -7.60
C ASP A 104 8.30 6.04 -6.99
N GLN A 105 9.11 7.05 -6.67
CA GLN A 105 10.48 6.91 -6.15
C GLN A 105 10.74 7.68 -4.86
N LEU A 106 9.80 8.50 -4.40
CA LEU A 106 9.96 9.33 -3.21
C LEU A 106 8.76 9.21 -2.27
N LEU A 107 9.04 8.93 -1.01
CA LEU A 107 8.06 8.84 0.05
C LEU A 107 8.49 9.73 1.22
N GLN A 108 7.58 10.55 1.72
CA GLN A 108 7.87 11.55 2.76
C GLN A 108 7.09 11.26 4.03
N CYS A 109 7.79 11.20 5.16
CA CYS A 109 7.23 10.94 6.47
C CYS A 109 7.59 12.09 7.42
N PRO A 110 6.62 12.77 8.04
CA PRO A 110 6.91 13.73 9.10
C PRO A 110 7.36 12.97 10.36
N THR A 111 8.51 13.36 10.90
CA THR A 111 9.00 12.84 12.18
C THR A 111 8.37 13.66 13.32
N PRO A 112 7.93 13.03 14.43
CA PRO A 112 7.41 13.78 15.58
C PRO A 112 8.53 14.54 16.28
N GLU A 113 8.22 15.68 16.89
CA GLU A 113 9.16 16.55 17.65
C GLU A 113 9.73 15.90 18.93
N VAL A 114 9.51 14.61 19.17
CA VAL A 114 9.87 13.96 20.43
C VAL A 114 10.63 12.66 20.14
N LEU A 115 11.93 12.76 19.87
CA LEU A 115 12.85 11.65 20.15
C LEU A 115 13.54 11.91 21.47
N SER A 116 12.83 11.90 22.60
CA SER A 116 13.45 12.12 23.91
C SER A 116 14.54 11.10 24.30
N GLN A 117 14.87 10.14 23.43
CA GLN A 117 16.11 9.38 23.46
C GLN A 117 16.60 9.17 22.02
N GLY A 118 17.85 9.56 21.73
CA GLY A 118 18.47 9.50 20.40
C GLY A 118 18.44 8.11 19.78
N VAL A 119 17.43 7.85 18.94
CA VAL A 119 17.26 6.62 18.17
C VAL A 119 17.28 7.00 16.70
N ALA A 120 18.27 6.48 15.97
CA ALA A 120 18.28 6.60 14.51
C ALA A 120 17.10 5.79 13.93
N PRO A 121 16.32 6.36 12.99
CA PRO A 121 15.28 5.61 12.30
C PRO A 121 15.95 4.49 11.51
N LYS A 122 15.68 3.24 11.92
CA LYS A 122 15.99 2.08 11.09
C LYS A 122 14.87 1.93 10.09
N VAL A 123 15.21 1.66 8.83
CA VAL A 123 14.24 1.27 7.81
C VAL A 123 13.64 -0.06 8.26
N GLY A 124 12.44 -0.02 8.83
CA GLY A 124 11.60 -1.20 9.04
C GLY A 124 10.75 -1.48 7.81
N ASP A 125 10.16 -2.68 7.76
CA ASP A 125 9.27 -3.10 6.67
C ASP A 125 8.19 -2.04 6.44
N VAL A 126 8.13 -1.49 5.22
CA VAL A 126 7.08 -0.55 4.84
C VAL A 126 5.78 -1.35 4.69
N ALA A 127 4.87 -1.16 5.64
CA ALA A 127 3.54 -1.73 5.52
C ALA A 127 2.72 -0.87 4.55
N THR A 128 2.43 -1.40 3.37
CA THR A 128 1.39 -0.87 2.50
C THR A 128 0.04 -1.42 2.95
N SER A 129 -0.85 -0.53 3.41
CA SER A 129 -2.24 -0.89 3.64
C SER A 129 -3.09 -0.22 2.56
N ALA A 130 -3.66 -1.03 1.67
CA ALA A 130 -4.73 -0.58 0.80
C ALA A 130 -5.97 -0.37 1.68
N VAL A 131 -6.31 0.88 1.97
CA VAL A 131 -7.59 1.20 2.61
C VAL A 131 -8.67 0.92 1.57
N LEU A 132 -9.38 -0.19 1.76
CA LEU A 132 -10.60 -0.59 1.03
C LEU A 132 -11.83 -0.01 1.72
#